data_AF-A0A2G5PDP0-F1
#
_entry.id   AF-A0A2G5PDP0-F1
#
_cell.length_a   1.000
_cell.length_b   1.000
_cell.length_c   1.000
_cell.angle_alpha   90.00
_cell.angle_beta   90.00
_cell.angle_gamma   90.00
#
_symmetry.space_group_name_H-M   'P 1'
#
loop_
_entity.id
_entity.type
_entity.pdbx_description
1 polymer ?
#
loop_
_entity_poly.entity_id
_entity_poly.type
_entity_poly.pdbx_seq_one_letter_code
_entity_poly.pdbx_strand_id
1 'polypeptide(L)'
;MSAAVPLELALGVCATDPDRWFDAPDAEAKAICRACPRRWLCARDAVEAGGAEGLWAGVVVPESGRGRTFALKQLRSLAEFGGYPVRFTGRRLPSGD
;
A
#
# COMPACT_ATOMS: atom_id res chain seq x y z
N MET A 1 19.32 -23.61 -3.86
CA MET A 1 18.52 -23.33 -5.07
C MET A 1 17.72 -22.06 -4.78
N SER A 2 18.08 -20.93 -5.40
CA SER A 2 17.35 -19.67 -5.18
C SER A 2 16.14 -19.65 -6.11
N ALA A 3 14.93 -19.64 -5.55
CA ALA A 3 13.72 -19.45 -6.34
C ALA A 3 13.63 -17.97 -6.73
N ALA A 4 13.72 -17.67 -8.03
CA ALA A 4 13.40 -16.33 -8.51
C ALA A 4 11.92 -16.06 -8.21
N VAL A 5 11.64 -15.10 -7.34
CA VAL A 5 10.27 -14.62 -7.12
C VAL A 5 9.83 -13.94 -8.41
N PRO A 6 8.68 -14.31 -9.01
CA PRO A 6 8.17 -13.62 -10.18
C PRO A 6 8.11 -12.11 -9.93
N LEU A 7 8.54 -11.30 -10.89
CA LEU A 7 8.71 -9.85 -10.70
C LEU A 7 7.41 -9.16 -10.27
N GLU A 8 6.27 -9.69 -10.69
CA GLU A 8 4.93 -9.23 -10.32
C GLU A 8 4.62 -9.46 -8.83
N LEU A 9 5.14 -10.55 -8.25
CA LEU A 9 5.11 -10.80 -6.81
C LEU A 9 6.11 -9.90 -6.07
N ALA A 10 7.23 -9.54 -6.71
CA ALA A 10 8.29 -8.71 -6.12
C ALA A 10 8.03 -7.20 -6.20
N LEU A 11 7.29 -6.70 -7.21
CA LEU A 11 7.04 -5.27 -7.45
C LEU A 11 5.55 -4.89 -7.47
N GLY A 12 4.67 -5.82 -7.82
CA GLY A 12 3.23 -5.59 -7.93
C GLY A 12 2.79 -5.26 -9.34
N VAL A 13 1.52 -5.57 -9.65
CA VAL A 13 0.90 -5.31 -10.96
C VAL A 13 0.91 -3.83 -11.36
N CYS A 14 1.08 -2.92 -10.40
CA CYS A 14 1.15 -1.49 -10.66
C CYS A 14 2.49 -1.01 -11.22
N ALA A 15 3.55 -1.81 -11.11
CA ALA A 15 4.90 -1.41 -11.53
C ALA A 15 5.07 -1.33 -13.07
N THR A 16 4.15 -1.92 -13.84
CA THR A 16 4.21 -1.93 -15.31
C THR A 16 3.62 -0.68 -15.96
N ASP A 17 2.79 0.09 -15.23
CA ASP A 17 2.12 1.28 -15.75
C ASP A 17 1.80 2.24 -14.59
N PRO A 18 2.78 3.01 -14.07
CA PRO A 18 2.63 3.82 -12.86
C PRO A 18 1.54 4.89 -12.94
N ASP A 19 1.37 5.52 -14.10
CA ASP A 19 0.47 6.67 -14.32
C ASP A 19 -1.00 6.28 -14.08
N ARG A 20 -1.36 5.02 -14.36
CA ARG A 20 -2.71 4.47 -14.15
C ARG A 20 -3.15 4.45 -12.67
N TRP A 21 -2.24 4.54 -11.70
CA TRP A 21 -2.53 4.31 -10.28
C TRP A 21 -2.57 5.59 -9.43
N PHE A 22 -2.12 6.73 -9.96
CA PHE A 22 -1.89 7.94 -9.17
C PHE A 22 -2.97 9.02 -9.36
N ASP A 23 -3.32 9.39 -10.60
CA ASP A 23 -4.10 10.62 -10.85
C ASP A 23 -5.62 10.51 -10.64
N ALA A 24 -6.24 9.38 -10.97
CA ALA A 24 -7.65 9.09 -10.67
C ALA A 24 -8.00 7.63 -11.01
N PRO A 25 -7.62 6.67 -10.15
CA PRO A 25 -7.78 5.26 -10.48
C PRO A 25 -9.26 4.87 -10.55
N ASP A 26 -9.67 4.40 -11.73
CA ASP A 26 -11.04 3.98 -12.03
C ASP A 26 -11.42 2.66 -11.34
N ALA A 27 -12.64 2.19 -11.61
CA ALA A 27 -13.13 0.94 -11.05
C ALA A 27 -12.33 -0.28 -11.52
N GLU A 28 -11.81 -0.24 -12.75
CA GLU A 28 -11.04 -1.33 -13.34
C GLU A 28 -9.65 -1.43 -12.70
N ALA A 29 -8.95 -0.31 -12.54
CA ALA A 29 -7.69 -0.23 -11.80
C ALA A 29 -7.89 -0.76 -10.37
N LYS A 30 -8.95 -0.35 -9.66
CA LYS A 30 -9.26 -0.90 -8.33
C LYS A 30 -9.45 -2.42 -8.36
N ALA A 31 -10.12 -2.97 -9.38
CA ALA A 31 -10.29 -4.41 -9.52
C ALA A 31 -8.96 -5.14 -9.73
N ILE A 32 -8.11 -4.64 -10.64
CA ILE A 32 -6.79 -5.19 -10.92
C ILE A 32 -5.90 -5.12 -9.66
N CYS A 33 -5.88 -3.99 -8.96
CA CYS A 33 -5.13 -3.82 -7.72
C CYS A 33 -5.57 -4.81 -6.63
N ARG A 34 -6.88 -5.11 -6.53
CA ARG A 34 -7.42 -6.09 -5.57
C ARG A 34 -7.07 -7.53 -5.92
N ALA A 35 -6.84 -7.84 -7.19
CA ALA A 35 -6.39 -9.16 -7.65
C ALA A 35 -4.88 -9.38 -7.47
N CYS A 36 -4.12 -8.32 -7.18
CA CYS A 36 -2.68 -8.38 -7.01
C CYS A 36 -2.28 -9.35 -5.87
N PRO A 37 -1.42 -10.35 -6.10
CA PRO A 37 -1.05 -11.36 -5.09
C PRO A 37 -0.42 -10.76 -3.82
N ARG A 38 0.22 -9.60 -3.95
CA ARG A 38 0.88 -8.89 -2.85
C ARG A 38 0.00 -7.82 -2.21
N ARG A 39 -1.32 -7.85 -2.43
CA ARG A 39 -2.27 -6.87 -1.89
C ARG A 39 -2.09 -6.62 -0.39
N TRP A 40 -1.97 -7.68 0.40
CA TRP A 40 -1.86 -7.56 1.86
C TRP A 40 -0.53 -6.95 2.30
N LEU A 41 0.57 -7.38 1.69
CA LEU A 41 1.90 -6.81 1.88
C LEU A 41 1.95 -5.33 1.46
N CYS A 42 1.39 -5.01 0.30
CA CYS A 42 1.26 -3.64 -0.21
C CYS A 42 0.48 -2.74 0.76
N ALA A 43 -0.58 -3.25 1.38
CA ALA A 43 -1.33 -2.51 2.39
C ALA A 43 -0.48 -2.20 3.63
N ARG A 44 0.33 -3.16 4.10
CA ARG A 44 1.26 -2.94 5.21
C ARG A 44 2.29 -1.87 4.86
N ASP A 45 2.95 -2.03 3.72
CA ASP A 45 4.02 -1.14 3.28
C ASP A 45 3.50 0.31 3.10
N ALA A 46 2.25 0.48 2.62
CA ALA A 46 1.60 1.79 2.53
C ALA A 46 1.51 2.51 3.88
N VAL A 47 1.11 1.77 4.92
CA VAL A 47 0.92 2.32 6.26
C VAL A 47 2.27 2.60 6.93
N GLU A 48 3.27 1.74 6.70
CA GLU A 48 4.61 1.89 7.30
C GLU A 48 5.45 2.98 6.62
N ALA A 49 5.29 3.20 5.31
CA ALA A 49 6.05 4.22 4.58
C ALA A 49 5.69 5.66 4.98
N GLY A 50 4.48 5.91 5.51
CA GLY A 50 4.00 7.23 5.94
C GLY A 50 3.65 8.21 4.81
N GLY A 51 4.27 8.07 3.63
CA GLY A 51 4.05 8.88 2.43
C GLY A 51 3.17 8.24 1.35
N ALA A 52 2.36 7.23 1.68
CA ALA A 52 1.51 6.58 0.68
C ALA A 52 0.45 7.54 0.11
N GLU A 53 0.36 7.61 -1.21
CA GLU A 53 -0.62 8.40 -1.98
C GLU A 53 -1.03 7.61 -3.24
N GLY A 54 -2.23 7.88 -3.77
CA GLY A 54 -2.77 7.14 -4.92
C GLY A 54 -3.40 5.79 -4.53
N LEU A 55 -3.49 4.84 -5.46
CA LEU A 55 -4.12 3.53 -5.23
C LEU A 55 -3.15 2.50 -4.60
N TRP A 56 -3.48 2.07 -3.38
CA TRP A 56 -2.78 1.03 -2.63
C TRP A 56 -3.73 -0.10 -2.24
N ALA A 57 -3.39 -1.34 -2.54
CA ALA A 57 -4.17 -2.53 -2.16
C ALA A 57 -5.70 -2.46 -2.44
N GLY A 58 -6.12 -1.67 -3.44
CA GLY A 58 -7.51 -1.43 -3.80
C GLY A 58 -8.20 -0.25 -3.09
N VAL A 59 -7.45 0.57 -2.34
CA VAL A 59 -7.87 1.76 -1.59
C VAL A 59 -7.15 2.99 -2.11
N VAL A 60 -7.89 4.06 -2.38
CA VAL A 60 -7.28 5.35 -2.77
C VAL A 60 -6.89 6.12 -1.52
N VAL A 61 -5.63 6.56 -1.47
CA VAL A 61 -5.07 7.35 -0.37
C VAL A 61 -4.90 8.79 -0.86
N PRO A 62 -5.72 9.74 -0.39
CA PRO A 62 -5.51 11.16 -0.67
C PRO A 62 -4.22 11.68 -0.01
N GLU A 63 -3.67 12.74 -0.58
CA GLU A 63 -2.51 13.48 -0.03
C GLU A 63 -2.71 13.85 1.45
N SER A 64 -3.90 14.33 1.83
CA SER A 64 -4.15 14.80 3.20
C SER A 64 -5.63 14.69 3.64
N GLY A 65 -5.90 15.16 4.87
CA GLY A 65 -7.26 15.28 5.42
C GLY A 65 -7.87 14.00 6.00
N ARG A 66 -9.16 14.07 6.35
CA ARG A 66 -9.88 12.95 7.00
C ARG A 66 -9.97 11.71 6.11
N GLY A 67 -10.05 11.90 4.79
CA GLY A 67 -10.07 10.81 3.81
C GLY A 67 -8.78 9.97 3.89
N ARG A 68 -7.62 10.61 4.04
CA ARG A 68 -6.33 9.93 4.26
C ARG A 68 -6.35 9.07 5.52
N THR A 69 -6.79 9.61 6.65
CA THR A 69 -6.85 8.85 7.92
C THR A 69 -7.74 7.62 7.79
N PHE A 70 -8.89 7.74 7.11
CA PHE A 70 -9.78 6.59 6.86
C PHE A 70 -9.13 5.55 5.96
N ALA A 71 -8.50 5.99 4.85
CA ALA A 71 -7.79 5.11 3.92
C ALA A 71 -6.66 4.33 4.62
N LEU A 72 -5.83 5.00 5.43
CA LEU A 72 -4.74 4.35 6.17
C LEU A 72 -5.25 3.34 7.22
N LYS A 73 -6.39 3.62 7.87
CA LYS A 73 -7.05 2.66 8.77
C LYS A 73 -7.55 1.44 8.00
N GLN A 74 -8.18 1.65 6.85
CA GLN A 74 -8.64 0.56 5.99
C GLN A 74 -7.46 -0.32 5.52
N LEU A 75 -6.35 0.30 5.11
CA LEU A 75 -5.14 -0.42 4.71
C LEU A 75 -4.54 -1.23 5.86
N ARG A 76 -4.50 -0.68 7.08
CA ARG A 76 -4.10 -1.45 8.27
C ARG A 76 -4.95 -2.70 8.46
N SER A 77 -6.28 -2.57 8.40
CA SER A 77 -7.18 -3.73 8.54
C SER A 77 -6.98 -4.76 7.43
N LEU A 78 -6.71 -4.33 6.19
CA LEU A 78 -6.41 -5.24 5.08
C LEU A 78 -5.08 -6.00 5.29
N ALA A 79 -4.05 -5.30 5.76
CA ALA A 79 -2.76 -5.89 6.06
C ALA A 79 -2.88 -6.95 7.16
N GLU A 80 -3.54 -6.60 8.27
CA GLU A 80 -3.78 -7.49 9.41
C GLU A 80 -4.62 -8.71 9.01
N PHE A 81 -5.67 -8.52 8.21
CA PHE A 81 -6.48 -9.62 7.66
C PHE A 81 -5.63 -10.61 6.86
N GLY A 82 -4.66 -10.13 6.08
CA GLY A 82 -3.75 -10.97 5.31
C GLY A 82 -2.58 -11.57 6.10
N GLY A 83 -2.52 -11.36 7.43
CA GLY A 83 -1.42 -11.85 8.26
C GLY A 83 -0.14 -11.00 8.20
N TYR A 84 -0.23 -9.75 7.72
CA TYR A 84 0.87 -8.80 7.66
C TYR A 84 0.67 -7.68 8.71
N PRO A 85 0.98 -7.94 9.99
CA PRO A 85 0.78 -6.94 11.03
C PRO A 85 1.63 -5.69 10.77
N VAL A 86 1.00 -4.52 10.82
CA VAL A 86 1.66 -3.23 10.65
C VAL A 86 2.45 -2.90 11.92
N ARG A 87 3.76 -2.76 11.77
CA ARG A 87 4.64 -2.32 12.86
C ARG A 87 4.63 -0.81 12.89
N PHE A 88 4.36 -0.24 14.06
CA PHE A 88 4.55 1.20 14.24
C PHE A 88 6.06 1.48 14.25
N THR A 89 6.68 1.68 13.09
CA THR A 89 7.99 2.31 13.01
C THR A 89 7.80 3.81 13.23
N GLY A 90 7.35 4.17 14.42
CA GLY A 90 7.51 5.53 14.90
C GLY A 90 9.01 5.78 14.95
N ARG A 91 9.54 6.44 13.93
CA ARG A 91 10.83 7.11 14.05
C ARG A 91 10.61 8.20 15.11
N ARG A 92 10.80 7.83 16.38
CA ARG A 92 11.14 8.78 17.42
C ARG A 92 12.47 9.35 16.97
N LEU A 93 12.45 10.51 16.31
CA LEU A 93 13.64 11.35 16.29
C LEU A 93 13.97 11.58 17.78
N PRO A 94 15.18 11.26 18.25
CA PRO A 94 15.54 11.63 19.61
C PRO A 94 15.43 13.15 19.71
N SER A 95 14.65 13.63 20.68
CA SER A 95 14.70 15.02 21.12
C SER A 95 16.15 15.27 21.54
N GLY A 96 16.86 16.13 20.81
CA GLY A 96 18.17 16.60 21.25
C GLY A 96 17.95 17.53 22.44
N ASP A 97 18.32 17.06 23.62
CA ASP A 97 18.56 17.90 24.80
C ASP A 97 19.98 18.51 24.72
#